data_AF-A0A2X1MT95-F1
#
_entry.id   AF-A0A2X1MT95-F1
#
_cell.length_a   1.000
_cell.length_b   1.000
_cell.length_c   1.000
_cell.angle_alpha   90.00
_cell.angle_beta   90.00
_cell.angle_gamma   90.00
#
_symmetry.space_group_name_H-M   'P 1'
#
loop_
_entity.id
_entity.type
_entity.pdbx_description
1 polymer ?
#
loop_
_entity_poly.entity_id
_entity_poly.type
_entity_poly.pdbx_seq_one_letter_code
_entity_poly.pdbx_strand_id
1 'polypeptide(L)'
;MHSTEVQAKPLFSWKALGWALLYFWFFSTLLQAIIYISGYSGTNGIRDSLLFSSLWLIPVFLFPKRIKIIAAVIGVVLWAASLAALCYYVIYGQEFSQSVLFVMFETNTNEASEYLSQYFSLKIVLIALAYTAVAVLLWTRLRPVYIPKPWRYVVSFALLYGLILHPIAMNTFIKNKPFEKTLDNLASRMEPAAPWQFLTGYYQYRQQLNSLTKLLNENNALPPLANFKDESGNEPRTLVLVIGESTQRGRMSLYGYPRETTPELDALHKTDPNLTVFNNVVTSRPYTIEILQQALTFANEKNPDLYLTQPSLMNMMKQAGYKTFWITNQQTMTARNTMLTVFSRQTDKQYYMNQQRTQSAREYDTNVLKPFQEVLNDPAPKKLIIVHLLGTHIKYKYRYPENQGKFDGNTDHVPPGLNAEELESYNDYDNANLYNDHVVAA
;
A
#
# COMPACT_ATOMS: atom_id res chain seq x y z
N MET A 1 10.89 4.09 71.90
CA MET A 1 9.90 3.58 70.91
C MET A 1 10.30 4.06 69.53
N HIS A 2 11.00 3.23 68.75
CA HIS A 2 11.19 3.48 67.33
C HIS A 2 9.97 2.92 66.59
N SER A 3 9.11 3.82 66.12
CA SER A 3 8.02 3.49 65.20
C SER A 3 8.64 2.95 63.92
N THR A 4 8.59 1.64 63.74
CA THR A 4 8.79 0.99 62.45
C THR A 4 7.62 1.40 61.57
N GLU A 5 7.82 2.46 60.77
CA GLU A 5 6.94 2.75 59.64
C GLU A 5 7.01 1.54 58.70
N VAL A 6 6.01 0.69 58.78
CA VAL A 6 5.75 -0.35 57.79
C VAL A 6 5.47 0.37 56.48
N GLN A 7 6.49 0.49 55.62
CA GLN A 7 6.30 0.96 54.24
C GLN A 7 5.24 0.06 53.59
N ALA A 8 4.02 0.59 53.44
CA ALA A 8 2.95 -0.09 52.76
C ALA A 8 3.43 -0.55 51.39
N LYS A 9 3.37 -1.86 51.11
CA LYS A 9 3.73 -2.40 49.80
C LYS A 9 2.86 -1.68 48.76
N PRO A 10 3.47 -1.02 47.76
CA PRO A 10 2.70 -0.26 46.80
C PRO A 10 1.79 -1.21 46.01
N LEU A 11 0.48 -0.94 46.08
CA LEU A 11 -0.55 -1.76 45.45
C LEU A 11 -0.64 -1.47 43.94
N PHE A 12 -1.05 -2.49 43.19
CA PHE A 12 -1.32 -2.35 41.76
C PHE A 12 -2.47 -1.35 41.53
N SER A 13 -2.32 -0.47 40.54
CA SER A 13 -3.30 0.57 40.22
C SER A 13 -3.75 0.48 38.76
N TRP A 14 -5.02 0.13 38.56
CA TRP A 14 -5.67 0.15 37.24
C TRP A 14 -5.61 1.53 36.58
N LYS A 15 -5.74 2.60 37.37
CA LYS A 15 -5.60 3.98 36.88
C LYS A 15 -4.19 4.25 36.36
N ALA A 16 -3.15 3.78 37.05
CA ALA A 16 -1.77 3.95 36.60
C ALA A 16 -1.50 3.16 35.30
N LEU A 17 -2.02 1.94 35.20
CA LEU A 17 -1.93 1.14 33.97
C LEU A 17 -2.66 1.82 32.80
N GLY A 18 -3.88 2.33 33.03
CA GLY A 18 -4.64 3.05 32.01
C GLY A 18 -3.89 4.25 31.43
N TRP A 19 -3.25 5.07 32.28
CA TRP A 19 -2.43 6.18 31.81
C TRP A 19 -1.19 5.72 31.03
N ALA A 20 -0.54 4.63 31.44
CA ALA A 20 0.59 4.06 30.71
C ALA A 20 0.17 3.53 29.33
N LEU A 21 -0.96 2.83 29.25
CA LEU A 21 -1.54 2.35 27.99
C LEU A 21 -1.86 3.52 27.06
N LEU A 22 -2.62 4.51 27.53
CA LEU A 22 -2.97 5.70 26.74
C LEU A 22 -1.73 6.41 26.20
N TYR A 23 -0.70 6.57 27.03
CA TYR A 23 0.55 7.22 26.61
C TYR A 23 1.24 6.48 25.44
N PHE A 24 1.47 5.18 25.56
CA PHE A 24 2.16 4.43 24.51
C PHE A 24 1.28 4.19 23.29
N TRP A 25 -0.03 3.97 23.48
CA TRP A 25 -0.98 3.80 22.38
C TRP A 25 -1.17 5.07 21.57
N PHE A 26 -1.08 6.25 22.18
CA PHE A 26 -1.25 7.54 21.49
C PHE A 26 -0.33 7.69 20.27
N PHE A 27 0.94 7.26 20.39
CA PHE A 27 1.92 7.41 19.32
C PHE A 27 1.67 6.55 18.08
N SER A 28 0.84 5.52 18.16
CA SER A 28 0.55 4.66 17.01
C SER A 28 -0.92 4.69 16.62
N THR A 29 -1.78 4.61 17.64
CA THR A 29 -3.21 4.36 17.47
C THR A 29 -3.95 5.62 17.03
N LEU A 30 -3.47 6.83 17.35
CA LEU A 30 -4.16 8.06 16.90
C LEU A 30 -4.23 8.13 15.38
N LEU A 31 -3.10 7.94 14.70
CA LEU A 31 -3.03 7.97 13.24
C LEU A 31 -3.92 6.87 12.65
N GLN A 32 -3.82 5.64 13.16
CA GLN A 32 -4.62 4.50 12.70
C GLN A 32 -6.12 4.68 12.95
N ALA A 33 -6.51 5.34 14.04
CA ALA A 33 -7.89 5.71 14.30
C ALA A 33 -8.40 6.76 13.30
N ILE A 34 -7.58 7.77 12.98
CA ILE A 34 -7.92 8.78 11.96
C ILE A 34 -8.16 8.08 10.60
N ILE A 35 -7.27 7.19 10.18
CA ILE A 35 -7.35 6.43 8.92
C ILE A 35 -8.61 5.56 8.84
N TYR A 36 -8.97 4.91 9.96
CA TYR A 36 -10.16 4.09 10.03
C TYR A 36 -11.44 4.93 9.98
N ILE A 37 -11.49 6.03 10.76
CA ILE A 37 -12.65 6.94 10.81
C ILE A 37 -12.87 7.61 9.45
N SER A 38 -11.80 7.92 8.72
CA SER A 38 -11.87 8.49 7.38
C SER A 38 -12.29 7.47 6.31
N GLY A 39 -12.47 6.19 6.65
CA GLY A 39 -12.91 5.15 5.73
C GLY A 39 -11.85 4.72 4.71
N TYR A 40 -10.58 5.11 4.90
CA TYR A 40 -9.49 4.81 3.96
C TYR A 40 -8.95 3.38 4.09
N SER A 41 -9.06 2.73 5.26
CA SER A 41 -8.52 1.39 5.52
C SER A 41 -9.37 0.61 6.53
N GLY A 42 -9.16 -0.72 6.58
CA GLY A 42 -9.83 -1.62 7.51
C GLY A 42 -9.31 -1.55 8.95
N THR A 43 -9.83 -2.42 9.82
CA THR A 43 -9.54 -2.41 11.27
C THR A 43 -8.17 -3.00 11.67
N ASN A 44 -7.46 -3.63 10.74
CA ASN A 44 -6.20 -4.31 11.02
C ASN A 44 -5.12 -3.35 11.58
N GLY A 45 -5.02 -2.14 11.04
CA GLY A 45 -4.06 -1.13 11.49
C GLY A 45 -4.29 -0.68 12.93
N ILE A 46 -5.55 -0.48 13.33
CA ILE A 46 -5.91 -0.19 14.74
C ILE A 46 -5.52 -1.35 15.65
N ARG A 47 -5.91 -2.58 15.28
CA ARG A 47 -5.62 -3.76 16.09
C ARG A 47 -4.11 -3.90 16.33
N ASP A 48 -3.34 -3.87 15.25
CA ASP A 48 -1.92 -4.13 15.34
C ASP A 48 -1.15 -2.96 15.99
N SER A 49 -1.57 -1.70 15.77
CA SER A 49 -1.00 -0.55 16.48
C SER A 49 -1.18 -0.63 18.00
N LEU A 50 -2.36 -1.06 18.49
CA LEU A 50 -2.62 -1.29 19.92
C LEU A 50 -1.74 -2.41 20.49
N LEU A 51 -1.67 -3.54 19.79
CA LEU A 51 -0.90 -4.70 20.23
C LEU A 51 0.59 -4.39 20.35
N PHE A 52 1.21 -3.87 19.28
CA PHE A 52 2.67 -3.66 19.26
C PHE A 52 3.11 -2.42 20.03
N SER A 53 2.24 -1.43 20.25
CA SER A 53 2.53 -0.34 21.19
C SER A 53 2.57 -0.82 22.64
N SER A 54 1.90 -1.94 22.96
CA SER A 54 1.91 -2.52 24.31
C SER A 54 3.25 -3.15 24.68
N LEU A 55 4.15 -3.39 23.73
CA LEU A 55 5.53 -3.83 24.01
C LEU A 55 6.29 -2.79 24.84
N TRP A 56 5.97 -1.50 24.70
CA TRP A 56 6.61 -0.42 25.46
C TRP A 56 6.25 -0.41 26.95
N LEU A 57 5.28 -1.22 27.38
CA LEU A 57 4.97 -1.44 28.80
C LEU A 57 6.00 -2.32 29.50
N ILE A 58 6.72 -3.18 28.76
CA ILE A 58 7.73 -4.10 29.33
C ILE A 58 8.77 -3.34 30.19
N PRO A 59 9.49 -2.33 29.68
CA PRO A 59 10.48 -1.62 30.49
C PRO A 59 9.83 -0.88 31.68
N VAL A 60 8.58 -0.42 31.54
CA VAL A 60 7.83 0.24 32.63
C VAL A 60 7.46 -0.75 33.74
N PHE A 61 7.04 -1.97 33.40
CA PHE A 61 6.72 -3.03 34.37
C PHE A 61 7.97 -3.54 35.10
N LEU A 62 9.10 -3.60 34.41
CA LEU A 62 10.38 -4.01 35.00
C LEU A 62 10.95 -2.94 35.95
N PHE A 63 10.74 -1.66 35.66
CA PHE A 63 11.31 -0.53 36.41
C PHE A 63 10.27 0.55 36.77
N PRO A 64 9.26 0.24 37.60
CA PRO A 64 8.13 1.15 37.86
C PRO A 64 8.55 2.48 38.49
N LYS A 65 9.61 2.49 39.32
CA LYS A 65 10.14 3.72 39.93
C LYS A 65 10.74 4.69 38.90
N ARG A 66 11.17 4.20 37.74
CA ARG A 66 11.80 4.99 36.66
C ARG A 66 10.84 5.25 35.49
N ILE A 67 9.54 5.00 35.65
CA ILE A 67 8.55 5.10 34.57
C ILE A 67 8.64 6.41 33.81
N LYS A 68 8.71 7.57 34.47
CA LYS A 68 8.72 8.88 33.81
C LYS A 68 9.96 9.08 32.93
N ILE A 69 11.13 8.64 33.39
CA ILE A 69 12.39 8.76 32.65
C ILE A 69 12.38 7.80 31.45
N ILE A 70 12.01 6.54 31.69
CA ILE A 70 11.91 5.52 30.63
C ILE A 70 10.92 5.95 29.56
N ALA A 71 9.73 6.39 29.98
CA ALA A 71 8.69 6.89 29.10
C ALA A 71 9.10 8.15 28.35
N ALA A 72 9.88 9.06 28.96
CA ALA A 72 10.39 10.24 28.26
C ALA A 72 11.38 9.84 27.14
N VAL A 73 12.36 8.97 27.45
CA VAL A 73 13.38 8.56 26.47
C VAL A 73 12.74 7.81 25.30
N ILE A 74 11.89 6.81 25.59
CA ILE A 74 11.15 6.07 24.56
C ILE A 74 10.19 7.02 23.83
N GLY A 75 9.49 7.85 24.59
CA GLY A 75 8.49 8.78 24.10
C GLY A 75 9.01 9.81 23.11
N VAL A 76 10.25 10.29 23.26
CA VAL A 76 10.88 11.19 22.26
C VAL A 76 11.02 10.49 20.92
N VAL A 77 11.47 9.23 20.92
CA VAL A 77 11.62 8.44 19.68
C VAL A 77 10.24 8.14 19.07
N LEU A 78 9.27 7.75 19.89
CA LEU A 78 7.89 7.50 19.44
C LEU A 78 7.22 8.76 18.91
N TRP A 79 7.41 9.88 19.58
CA TRP A 79 6.89 11.19 19.18
C TRP A 79 7.47 11.62 17.84
N ALA A 80 8.79 11.59 17.67
CA ALA A 80 9.43 12.00 16.43
C ALA A 80 8.97 11.14 15.25
N ALA A 81 8.96 9.81 15.43
CA ALA A 81 8.50 8.89 14.41
C ALA A 81 7.00 9.08 14.09
N SER A 82 6.15 9.13 15.11
CA SER A 82 4.71 9.27 14.90
C SER A 82 4.34 10.61 14.27
N LEU A 83 4.97 11.70 14.70
CA LEU A 83 4.71 13.03 14.18
C LEU A 83 5.10 13.11 12.69
N ALA A 84 6.23 12.52 12.29
CA ALA A 84 6.63 12.47 10.89
C ALA A 84 5.58 11.74 10.03
N ALA A 85 5.09 10.57 10.48
CA ALA A 85 4.05 9.82 9.76
C ALA A 85 2.70 10.54 9.76
N LEU A 86 2.33 11.23 10.85
CA LEU A 86 1.12 12.02 10.94
C LEU A 86 1.15 13.21 9.97
N CYS A 87 2.26 13.96 9.93
CA CYS A 87 2.45 15.06 9.00
C CYS A 87 2.37 14.57 7.54
N TYR A 88 3.02 13.44 7.24
CA TYR A 88 2.92 12.81 5.91
C TYR A 88 1.47 12.50 5.55
N TYR A 89 0.71 11.86 6.45
CA TYR A 89 -0.71 11.56 6.22
C TYR A 89 -1.57 12.82 6.02
N VAL A 90 -1.32 13.90 6.78
CA VAL A 90 -2.08 15.16 6.63
C VAL A 90 -1.81 15.84 5.28
N ILE A 91 -0.59 15.71 4.75
CA ILE A 91 -0.19 16.29 3.46
C ILE A 91 -0.76 15.46 2.31
N TYR A 92 -0.52 14.15 2.33
CA TYR A 92 -0.74 13.29 1.16
C TYR A 92 -2.05 12.50 1.23
N GLY A 93 -2.68 12.39 2.40
CA GLY A 93 -3.79 11.45 2.62
C GLY A 93 -3.37 9.98 2.60
N GLN A 94 -2.05 9.72 2.60
CA GLN A 94 -1.47 8.38 2.46
C GLN A 94 -0.72 7.95 3.73
N GLU A 95 -0.77 6.66 4.03
CA GLU A 95 0.02 6.09 5.12
C GLU A 95 1.48 5.93 4.74
N PHE A 96 2.39 6.17 5.69
CA PHE A 96 3.82 5.98 5.48
C PHE A 96 4.14 4.49 5.24
N SER A 97 4.52 4.11 4.03
CA SER A 97 4.79 2.72 3.63
C SER A 97 6.22 2.54 3.11
N GLN A 98 6.63 1.30 2.83
CA GLN A 98 7.90 1.05 2.12
C GLN A 98 7.98 1.77 0.75
N SER A 99 6.84 2.03 0.10
CA SER A 99 6.77 2.68 -1.21
C SER A 99 7.17 4.15 -1.11
N VAL A 100 6.83 4.78 0.02
CA VAL A 100 7.25 6.16 0.32
C VAL A 100 8.76 6.26 0.42
N LEU A 101 9.43 5.29 1.07
CA LEU A 101 10.89 5.26 1.14
C LEU A 101 11.55 5.13 -0.24
N PHE A 102 10.97 4.31 -1.11
CA PHE A 102 11.44 4.21 -2.49
C PHE A 102 11.37 5.55 -3.22
N VAL A 103 10.24 6.26 -3.14
CA VAL A 103 10.10 7.56 -3.78
C VAL A 103 11.07 8.56 -3.14
N MET A 104 11.11 8.65 -1.81
CA MET A 104 11.98 9.58 -1.09
C MET A 104 13.48 9.39 -1.40
N PHE A 105 13.95 8.15 -1.55
CA PHE A 105 15.36 7.88 -1.84
C PHE A 105 15.72 7.99 -3.33
N GLU A 106 14.74 7.92 -4.23
CA GLU A 106 14.93 8.18 -5.66
C GLU A 106 14.79 9.68 -6.00
N THR A 107 14.02 10.43 -5.20
CA THR A 107 13.87 11.89 -5.28
C THR A 107 15.18 12.59 -4.91
N ASN A 108 15.54 13.64 -5.66
CA ASN A 108 16.75 14.42 -5.38
C ASN A 108 16.51 15.45 -4.24
N THR A 109 17.60 15.97 -3.66
CA THR A 109 17.54 16.90 -2.51
C THR A 109 16.81 18.22 -2.82
N ASN A 110 16.84 18.66 -4.08
CA ASN A 110 16.18 19.89 -4.50
C ASN A 110 14.66 19.70 -4.52
N GLU A 111 14.20 18.60 -5.13
CA GLU A 111 12.79 18.20 -5.14
C GLU A 111 12.25 18.06 -3.71
N ALA A 112 12.97 17.37 -2.83
CA ALA A 112 12.58 17.22 -1.43
C ALA A 112 12.43 18.58 -0.69
N SER A 113 13.28 19.56 -0.99
CA SER A 113 13.23 20.89 -0.38
C SER A 113 12.09 21.76 -0.92
N GLU A 114 11.86 21.73 -2.24
CA GLU A 114 10.75 22.42 -2.90
C GLU A 114 9.42 21.88 -2.38
N TYR A 115 9.29 20.56 -2.26
CA TYR A 115 8.13 19.92 -1.66
C TYR A 115 7.89 20.33 -0.21
N LEU A 116 8.93 20.33 0.63
CA LEU A 116 8.79 20.75 2.02
C LEU A 116 8.25 22.18 2.10
N SER A 117 8.75 23.10 1.26
CA SER A 117 8.29 24.49 1.22
C SER A 117 6.85 24.63 0.71
N GLN A 118 6.44 23.82 -0.27
CA GLN A 118 5.12 23.88 -0.88
C GLN A 118 4.02 23.35 0.06
N TYR A 119 4.32 22.31 0.83
CA TYR A 119 3.36 21.68 1.73
C TYR A 119 3.43 22.21 3.16
N PHE A 120 4.47 22.98 3.51
CA PHE A 120 4.54 23.66 4.80
C PHE A 120 3.36 24.62 4.96
N SER A 121 2.55 24.39 5.98
CA SER A 121 1.39 25.22 6.25
C SER A 121 1.21 25.43 7.75
N LEU A 122 0.59 26.55 8.11
CA LEU A 122 0.22 26.83 9.50
C LEU A 122 -0.63 25.70 10.11
N LYS A 123 -1.45 25.03 9.29
CA LYS A 123 -2.23 23.84 9.66
C LYS A 123 -1.33 22.73 10.22
N ILE A 124 -0.22 22.40 9.55
CA ILE A 124 0.71 21.36 9.98
C ILE A 124 1.39 21.76 11.30
N VAL A 125 1.81 23.02 11.42
CA VAL A 125 2.41 23.54 12.67
C VAL A 125 1.43 23.42 13.84
N LEU A 126 0.18 23.83 13.65
CA LEU A 126 -0.85 23.74 14.68
C LEU A 126 -1.16 22.29 15.07
N ILE A 127 -1.22 21.37 14.11
CA ILE A 127 -1.41 19.94 14.38
C ILE A 127 -0.22 19.38 15.15
N ALA A 128 1.01 19.72 14.76
CA ALA A 128 2.23 19.28 15.44
C ALA A 128 2.30 19.79 16.89
N LEU A 129 1.94 21.06 17.12
CA LEU A 129 1.87 21.65 18.46
C LEU A 129 0.79 20.98 19.32
N ALA A 130 -0.42 20.79 18.79
CA ALA A 130 -1.50 20.11 19.50
C ALA A 130 -1.13 18.67 19.84
N TYR A 131 -0.57 17.93 18.88
CA TYR A 131 -0.10 16.56 19.07
C TYR A 131 0.97 16.48 20.17
N THR A 132 1.93 17.41 20.15
CA THR A 132 2.99 17.49 21.16
C THR A 132 2.44 17.86 22.54
N ALA A 133 1.50 18.80 22.62
CA ALA A 133 0.85 19.17 23.88
C ALA A 133 0.11 17.98 24.51
N VAL A 134 -0.59 17.17 23.71
CA VAL A 134 -1.23 15.93 24.18
C VAL A 134 -0.19 14.91 24.66
N ALA A 135 0.88 14.68 23.90
CA ALA A 135 1.96 13.77 24.31
C ALA A 135 2.58 14.17 25.67
N VAL A 136 2.87 15.46 25.86
CA VAL A 136 3.39 16.01 27.12
C VAL A 136 2.35 15.87 28.25
N LEU A 137 1.08 16.19 27.98
CA LEU A 137 0.00 16.01 28.96
C LEU A 137 -0.11 14.56 29.41
N LEU A 138 -0.14 13.59 28.49
CA LEU A 138 -0.19 12.17 28.81
C LEU A 138 1.04 11.74 29.64
N TRP A 139 2.24 12.22 29.30
CA TRP A 139 3.47 11.95 30.04
C TRP A 139 3.43 12.49 31.48
N THR A 140 2.94 13.72 31.70
CA THR A 140 2.87 14.32 33.05
C THR A 140 1.94 13.54 33.99
N ARG A 141 0.94 12.84 33.44
CA ARG A 141 -0.04 12.02 34.18
C ARG A 141 0.46 10.61 34.51
N LEU A 142 1.62 10.19 34.01
CA LEU A 142 2.19 8.87 34.30
C LEU A 142 2.49 8.67 35.79
N ARG A 143 2.09 7.52 36.31
CA ARG A 143 2.35 7.06 37.68
C ARG A 143 2.99 5.67 37.66
N PRO A 144 3.87 5.34 38.61
CA PRO A 144 4.47 4.01 38.70
C PRO A 144 3.43 2.88 38.70
N VAL A 145 3.58 1.91 37.80
CA VAL A 145 2.73 0.72 37.72
C VAL A 145 3.38 -0.42 38.51
N TYR A 146 3.01 -0.56 39.77
CA TYR A 146 3.58 -1.59 40.65
C TYR A 146 2.94 -2.95 40.41
N ILE A 147 3.70 -3.87 39.82
CA ILE A 147 3.35 -5.28 39.71
C ILE A 147 4.27 -6.10 40.65
N PRO A 148 3.73 -7.01 41.49
CA PRO A 148 4.54 -7.83 42.38
C PRO A 148 5.61 -8.67 41.64
N LYS A 149 6.75 -8.93 42.27
CA LYS A 149 7.73 -9.96 41.83
C LYS A 149 7.19 -11.30 42.37
N PRO A 150 6.73 -12.26 41.56
CA PRO A 150 7.27 -12.60 40.23
C PRO A 150 6.44 -12.10 39.04
N TRP A 151 5.18 -11.72 39.26
CA TRP A 151 4.21 -11.38 38.22
C TRP A 151 4.70 -10.34 37.20
N ARG A 152 5.51 -9.36 37.59
CA ARG A 152 6.04 -8.36 36.64
C ARG A 152 6.91 -8.98 35.54
N TYR A 153 7.66 -10.03 35.87
CA TYR A 153 8.47 -10.76 34.91
C TYR A 153 7.60 -11.68 34.06
N VAL A 154 6.63 -12.35 34.68
CA VAL A 154 5.68 -13.22 33.99
C VAL A 154 4.86 -12.43 32.96
N VAL A 155 4.29 -11.28 33.33
CA VAL A 155 3.50 -10.43 32.42
C VAL A 155 4.37 -9.85 31.30
N SER A 156 5.59 -9.39 31.62
CA SER A 156 6.52 -8.89 30.60
C SER A 156 6.92 -9.99 29.60
N PHE A 157 7.20 -11.19 30.11
CA PHE A 157 7.49 -12.34 29.27
C PHE A 157 6.28 -12.79 28.47
N ALA A 158 5.07 -12.80 29.05
CA ALA A 158 3.85 -13.15 28.35
C ALA A 158 3.54 -12.18 27.18
N LEU A 159 3.78 -10.88 27.37
CA LEU A 159 3.67 -9.89 26.30
C LEU A 159 4.69 -10.14 25.17
N LEU A 160 5.96 -10.33 25.53
CA LEU A 160 7.02 -10.62 24.57
C LEU A 160 6.76 -11.94 23.84
N TYR A 161 6.34 -12.97 24.58
CA TYR A 161 6.05 -14.29 24.04
C TYR A 161 4.85 -14.23 23.10
N GLY A 162 3.71 -13.68 23.54
CA GLY A 162 2.50 -13.63 22.73
C GLY A 162 2.64 -12.82 21.43
N LEU A 163 3.38 -11.71 21.47
CA LEU A 163 3.51 -10.81 20.32
C LEU A 163 4.70 -11.13 19.40
N ILE A 164 5.80 -11.66 19.93
CA ILE A 164 7.04 -11.90 19.17
C ILE A 164 7.39 -13.39 19.12
N LEU A 165 7.63 -14.03 20.26
CA LEU A 165 8.22 -15.39 20.28
C LEU A 165 7.25 -16.47 19.80
N HIS A 166 5.97 -16.37 20.14
CA HIS A 166 4.95 -17.34 19.77
C HIS A 166 4.69 -17.34 18.24
N PRO A 167 4.48 -16.18 17.57
CA PRO A 167 4.44 -16.14 16.10
C PRO A 167 5.69 -16.73 15.45
N ILE A 168 6.89 -16.46 15.99
CA ILE A 168 8.14 -17.02 15.47
C ILE A 168 8.16 -18.55 15.65
N ALA A 169 7.86 -19.03 16.85
CA ALA A 169 7.90 -20.46 17.15
C ALA A 169 6.87 -21.25 16.34
N MET A 170 5.63 -20.74 16.27
CA MET A 170 4.55 -21.38 15.54
C MET A 170 4.79 -21.37 14.04
N ASN A 171 5.26 -20.27 13.45
CA ASN A 171 5.44 -20.21 12.00
C ASN A 171 6.71 -20.94 11.53
N THR A 172 7.83 -20.81 12.25
CA THR A 172 9.12 -21.37 11.82
C THR A 172 9.29 -22.83 12.25
N PHE A 173 9.05 -23.15 13.52
CA PHE A 173 9.32 -24.51 14.03
C PHE A 173 8.13 -25.47 13.88
N ILE A 174 6.90 -24.97 13.93
CA ILE A 174 5.70 -25.83 13.82
C ILE A 174 5.20 -25.89 12.38
N LYS A 175 5.06 -24.74 11.71
CA LYS A 175 4.58 -24.66 10.32
C LYS A 175 5.69 -24.74 9.27
N ASN A 176 6.95 -24.92 9.67
CA ASN A 176 8.13 -25.03 8.80
C ASN A 176 8.22 -23.93 7.73
N LYS A 177 7.76 -22.71 8.04
CA LYS A 177 7.94 -21.57 7.15
C LYS A 177 9.40 -21.10 7.20
N PRO A 178 9.99 -20.67 6.07
CA PRO A 178 11.30 -20.02 6.07
C PRO A 178 11.35 -18.87 7.08
N PHE A 179 12.46 -18.74 7.79
CA PHE A 179 12.60 -17.77 8.86
C PHE A 179 12.42 -16.33 8.36
N GLU A 180 12.88 -16.04 7.15
CA GLU A 180 12.72 -14.77 6.46
C GLU A 180 11.23 -14.43 6.29
N LYS A 181 10.43 -15.38 5.78
CA LYS A 181 8.97 -15.18 5.63
C LYS A 181 8.28 -14.98 6.98
N THR A 182 8.77 -15.60 8.04
CA THR A 182 8.24 -15.38 9.40
C THR A 182 8.56 -13.96 9.89
N LEU A 183 9.78 -13.48 9.66
CA LEU A 183 10.18 -12.11 9.97
C LEU A 183 9.38 -11.09 9.16
N ASP A 184 9.15 -11.31 7.87
CA ASP A 184 8.37 -10.40 7.02
C ASP A 184 6.92 -10.27 7.52
N ASN A 185 6.30 -11.39 7.91
CA ASN A 185 4.96 -11.41 8.50
C ASN A 185 4.90 -10.71 9.86
N LEU A 186 5.97 -10.77 10.65
CA LEU A 186 6.05 -10.05 11.91
C LEU A 186 6.25 -8.55 11.67
N ALA A 187 7.14 -8.21 10.73
CA ALA A 187 7.45 -6.83 10.35
C ALA A 187 6.22 -6.10 9.82
N SER A 188 5.42 -6.74 8.94
CA SER A 188 4.18 -6.15 8.43
C SER A 188 3.13 -5.90 9.51
N ARG A 189 3.05 -6.77 10.52
CA ARG A 189 2.18 -6.57 11.68
C ARG A 189 2.69 -5.49 12.63
N MET A 190 3.99 -5.27 12.71
CA MET A 190 4.58 -4.21 13.53
C MET A 190 4.51 -2.84 12.86
N GLU A 191 4.43 -2.79 11.53
CA GLU A 191 4.45 -1.58 10.72
C GLU A 191 3.45 -0.48 11.13
N PRO A 192 2.22 -0.76 11.61
CA PRO A 192 1.30 0.29 12.05
C PRO A 192 1.70 0.98 13.38
N ALA A 193 2.72 0.48 14.08
CA ALA A 193 3.16 1.00 15.38
C ALA A 193 4.45 1.82 15.29
N ALA A 194 4.51 2.94 15.99
CA ALA A 194 5.73 3.71 16.15
C ALA A 194 6.73 2.98 17.08
N PRO A 195 8.04 3.04 16.82
CA PRO A 195 8.71 3.59 15.63
C PRO A 195 8.89 2.52 14.53
N TRP A 196 8.29 1.35 14.72
CA TRP A 196 8.48 0.18 13.88
C TRP A 196 8.17 0.46 12.41
N GLN A 197 7.18 1.30 12.11
CA GLN A 197 6.86 1.76 10.76
C GLN A 197 8.08 2.15 9.89
N PHE A 198 9.08 2.82 10.47
CA PHE A 198 10.30 3.18 9.73
C PHE A 198 11.32 2.05 9.68
N LEU A 199 11.47 1.30 10.77
CA LEU A 199 12.42 0.19 10.85
C LEU A 199 12.02 -0.97 9.92
N THR A 200 10.76 -1.39 10.00
CA THR A 200 10.18 -2.44 9.16
C THR A 200 10.05 -1.97 7.73
N GLY A 201 9.62 -0.72 7.50
CA GLY A 201 9.57 -0.11 6.18
C GLY A 201 10.95 -0.07 5.50
N TYR A 202 12.00 0.33 6.23
CA TYR A 202 13.37 0.34 5.69
C TYR A 202 13.93 -1.06 5.44
N TYR A 203 13.66 -2.02 6.34
CA TYR A 203 14.02 -3.41 6.14
C TYR A 203 13.38 -3.99 4.87
N GLN A 204 12.08 -3.80 4.71
CA GLN A 204 11.31 -4.23 3.53
C GLN A 204 11.80 -3.54 2.26
N TYR A 205 12.08 -2.23 2.32
CA TYR A 205 12.71 -1.47 1.22
C TYR A 205 14.02 -2.10 0.77
N ARG A 206 14.93 -2.41 1.70
CA ARG A 206 16.25 -3.00 1.38
C ARG A 206 16.13 -4.38 0.75
N GLN A 207 15.25 -5.24 1.27
CA GLN A 207 15.00 -6.55 0.68
C GLN A 207 14.45 -6.42 -0.74
N GLN A 208 13.43 -5.57 -0.93
CA GLN A 208 12.80 -5.35 -2.22
C GLN A 208 13.79 -4.79 -3.24
N LEU A 209 14.62 -3.82 -2.83
CA LEU A 209 15.66 -3.25 -3.69
C LEU A 209 16.67 -4.31 -4.14
N ASN A 210 17.09 -5.21 -3.25
CA ASN A 210 18.02 -6.29 -3.62
C ASN A 210 17.39 -7.25 -4.65
N SER A 211 16.14 -7.68 -4.43
CA SER A 211 15.42 -8.54 -5.37
C SER A 211 15.19 -7.88 -6.72
N LEU A 212 14.79 -6.61 -6.70
CA LEU A 212 14.57 -5.79 -7.89
C LEU A 212 15.85 -5.60 -8.70
N THR A 213 16.95 -5.19 -8.07
CA THR A 213 18.24 -5.00 -8.73
C THR A 213 18.73 -6.30 -9.35
N LYS A 214 18.56 -7.44 -8.67
CA LYS A 214 18.89 -8.75 -9.22
C LYS A 214 18.12 -9.02 -10.52
N LEU A 215 16.80 -8.90 -10.50
CA LEU A 215 15.94 -9.19 -11.65
C LEU A 215 16.15 -8.22 -12.81
N LEU A 216 16.40 -6.93 -12.53
CA LEU A 216 16.73 -5.94 -13.55
C LEU A 216 18.11 -6.23 -14.18
N ASN A 217 19.11 -6.61 -13.38
CA ASN A 217 20.42 -6.98 -13.91
C ASN A 217 20.35 -8.24 -14.78
N GLU A 218 19.60 -9.25 -14.35
CA GLU A 218 19.34 -10.46 -15.14
C GLU A 218 18.63 -10.11 -16.46
N ASN A 219 17.63 -9.23 -16.44
CA ASN A 219 16.94 -8.76 -17.64
C ASN A 219 17.86 -7.94 -18.57
N ASN A 220 18.66 -7.02 -18.03
CA ASN A 220 19.61 -6.20 -18.81
C ASN A 220 20.74 -7.04 -19.42
N ALA A 221 21.04 -8.21 -18.85
CA ALA A 221 22.02 -9.15 -19.37
C ALA A 221 21.46 -10.02 -20.52
N LEU A 222 20.15 -9.99 -20.78
CA LEU A 222 19.56 -10.72 -21.90
C LEU A 222 20.07 -10.15 -23.23
N PRO A 223 20.40 -11.02 -24.21
CA PRO A 223 20.77 -10.54 -25.53
C PRO A 223 19.58 -9.81 -26.19
N PRO A 224 19.85 -8.78 -27.01
CA PRO A 224 18.80 -8.16 -27.81
C PRO A 224 18.17 -9.18 -28.76
N LEU A 225 16.91 -8.93 -29.16
CA LEU A 225 16.23 -9.78 -30.13
C LEU A 225 16.99 -9.77 -31.46
N ALA A 226 17.39 -10.96 -31.92
CA ALA A 226 18.16 -11.11 -33.15
C ALA A 226 17.34 -10.65 -34.37
N ASN A 227 17.97 -9.87 -35.25
CA ASN A 227 17.37 -9.35 -36.49
C ASN A 227 16.08 -8.53 -36.31
N PHE A 228 15.79 -8.06 -35.09
CA PHE A 228 14.59 -7.27 -34.85
C PHE A 228 14.77 -5.81 -35.31
N LYS A 229 13.89 -5.36 -36.20
CA LYS A 229 13.81 -4.00 -36.72
C LYS A 229 12.35 -3.56 -36.82
N ASP A 230 12.08 -2.30 -36.51
CA ASP A 230 10.78 -1.68 -36.72
C ASP A 230 10.60 -1.33 -38.21
N GLU A 231 9.77 -2.08 -38.93
CA GLU A 231 9.51 -1.89 -40.36
C GLU A 231 8.33 -0.93 -40.66
N SER A 232 7.70 -0.38 -39.62
CA SER A 232 6.53 0.51 -39.76
C SER A 232 6.86 1.94 -40.24
N GLY A 233 8.12 2.23 -40.55
CA GLY A 233 8.61 3.54 -40.97
C GLY A 233 9.13 4.41 -39.82
N ASN A 234 9.35 5.70 -40.13
CA ASN A 234 9.99 6.65 -39.22
C ASN A 234 9.11 7.85 -38.85
N GLU A 235 7.83 7.82 -39.23
CA GLU A 235 6.85 8.82 -38.80
C GLU A 235 6.71 8.79 -37.26
N PRO A 236 6.58 9.97 -36.61
CA PRO A 236 6.31 10.03 -35.19
C PRO A 236 5.02 9.28 -34.82
N ARG A 237 5.06 8.49 -33.74
CA ARG A 237 3.93 7.68 -33.30
C ARG A 237 3.93 7.44 -31.79
N THR A 238 2.75 7.46 -31.22
CA THR A 238 2.51 7.12 -29.81
C THR A 238 1.64 5.88 -29.76
N LEU A 239 2.14 4.83 -29.11
CA LEU A 239 1.39 3.62 -28.81
C LEU A 239 1.02 3.62 -27.34
N VAL A 240 -0.23 3.30 -27.03
CA VAL A 240 -0.73 3.25 -25.66
C VAL A 240 -1.19 1.83 -25.34
N LEU A 241 -0.74 1.28 -24.21
CA LEU A 241 -1.19 0.01 -23.67
C LEU A 241 -1.83 0.27 -22.31
N VAL A 242 -3.16 0.13 -22.24
CA VAL A 242 -3.90 0.19 -20.98
C VAL A 242 -4.01 -1.22 -20.39
N ILE A 243 -3.40 -1.43 -19.23
CA ILE A 243 -3.50 -2.65 -18.44
C ILE A 243 -4.59 -2.42 -17.40
N GLY A 244 -5.77 -3.00 -17.65
CA GLY A 244 -6.86 -3.05 -16.67
C GLY A 244 -6.58 -4.05 -15.54
N GLU A 245 -7.48 -4.12 -14.56
CA GLU A 245 -7.36 -5.02 -13.42
C GLU A 245 -8.73 -5.55 -12.99
N SER A 246 -8.84 -6.87 -12.84
CA SER A 246 -10.02 -7.60 -12.34
C SER A 246 -11.35 -7.35 -13.08
N THR A 247 -11.37 -6.65 -14.22
CA THR A 247 -12.58 -6.35 -15.01
C THR A 247 -12.94 -7.50 -15.93
N GLN A 248 -14.10 -8.13 -15.70
CA GLN A 248 -14.55 -9.27 -16.48
C GLN A 248 -15.51 -8.87 -17.61
N ARG A 249 -15.39 -9.57 -18.75
CA ARG A 249 -16.22 -9.33 -19.95
C ARG A 249 -17.72 -9.38 -19.68
N GLY A 250 -18.19 -10.31 -18.85
CA GLY A 250 -19.61 -10.56 -18.62
C GLY A 250 -20.37 -9.51 -17.78
N ARG A 251 -19.69 -8.45 -17.33
CA ARG A 251 -20.27 -7.39 -16.49
C ARG A 251 -20.18 -6.00 -17.13
N MET A 252 -19.82 -5.95 -18.42
CA MET A 252 -19.72 -4.73 -19.23
C MET A 252 -20.87 -4.73 -20.26
N SER A 253 -21.65 -3.65 -20.34
CA SER A 253 -22.74 -3.55 -21.33
C SER A 253 -22.25 -3.61 -22.78
N LEU A 254 -20.99 -3.24 -23.02
CA LEU A 254 -20.30 -3.36 -24.29
C LEU A 254 -20.33 -4.78 -24.87
N TYR A 255 -20.39 -5.79 -23.99
CA TYR A 255 -20.46 -7.22 -24.37
C TYR A 255 -21.85 -7.83 -24.13
N GLY A 256 -22.89 -7.01 -23.95
CA GLY A 256 -24.28 -7.44 -23.80
C GLY A 256 -24.76 -7.62 -22.37
N TYR A 257 -24.01 -7.17 -21.36
CA TYR A 257 -24.52 -7.12 -19.99
C TYR A 257 -25.72 -6.15 -19.89
N PRO A 258 -26.87 -6.52 -19.30
CA PRO A 258 -28.10 -5.73 -19.38
C PRO A 258 -28.11 -4.43 -18.56
N ARG A 259 -27.26 -4.29 -17.54
CA ARG A 259 -27.09 -2.96 -16.91
C ARG A 259 -26.05 -2.19 -17.68
N GLU A 260 -26.34 -0.91 -17.90
CA GLU A 260 -25.46 0.04 -18.56
C GLU A 260 -24.26 0.41 -17.66
N THR A 261 -23.28 -0.49 -17.65
CA THR A 261 -22.03 -0.38 -16.88
C THR A 261 -20.86 0.16 -17.69
N THR A 262 -20.98 0.26 -19.02
CA THR A 262 -19.96 0.87 -19.89
C THR A 262 -20.54 1.90 -20.88
N PRO A 263 -21.35 2.88 -20.44
CA PRO A 263 -22.04 3.80 -21.34
C PRO A 263 -21.11 4.61 -22.27
N GLU A 264 -19.95 5.05 -21.79
CA GLU A 264 -19.03 5.88 -22.58
C GLU A 264 -18.36 5.05 -23.67
N LEU A 265 -17.87 3.85 -23.35
CA LEU A 265 -17.34 2.91 -24.34
C LEU A 265 -18.42 2.40 -25.30
N ASP A 266 -19.65 2.19 -24.81
CA ASP A 266 -20.78 1.81 -25.65
C ASP A 266 -21.11 2.89 -26.67
N ALA A 267 -21.05 4.16 -26.26
CA ALA A 267 -21.23 5.31 -27.16
C ALA A 267 -20.08 5.37 -28.17
N LEU A 268 -18.83 5.25 -27.72
CA LEU A 268 -17.65 5.27 -28.59
C LEU A 268 -17.72 4.17 -29.65
N HIS A 269 -18.11 2.94 -29.28
CA HIS A 269 -18.25 1.82 -30.21
C HIS A 269 -19.36 2.03 -31.24
N LYS A 270 -20.42 2.79 -30.90
CA LYS A 270 -21.49 3.14 -31.84
C LYS A 270 -21.07 4.24 -32.81
N THR A 271 -20.14 5.13 -32.42
CA THR A 271 -19.83 6.35 -33.18
C THR A 271 -18.48 6.33 -33.89
N ASP A 272 -17.49 5.62 -33.37
CA ASP A 272 -16.13 5.58 -33.93
C ASP A 272 -15.86 4.22 -34.62
N PRO A 273 -15.79 4.19 -35.97
CA PRO A 273 -15.52 2.95 -36.70
C PRO A 273 -14.09 2.41 -36.48
N ASN A 274 -13.18 3.19 -35.86
CA ASN A 274 -11.83 2.75 -35.55
C ASN A 274 -11.74 1.97 -34.23
N LEU A 275 -12.78 1.98 -33.39
CA LEU A 275 -12.82 1.15 -32.20
C LEU A 275 -13.15 -0.30 -32.56
N THR A 276 -12.16 -1.18 -32.45
CA THR A 276 -12.34 -2.62 -32.65
C THR A 276 -12.52 -3.34 -31.32
N VAL A 277 -13.67 -3.99 -31.12
CA VAL A 277 -13.98 -4.76 -29.90
C VAL A 277 -13.78 -6.25 -30.13
N PHE A 278 -12.95 -6.89 -29.31
CA PHE A 278 -12.66 -8.33 -29.40
C PHE A 278 -13.57 -9.15 -28.47
N ASN A 279 -14.45 -9.97 -29.05
CA ASN A 279 -15.50 -10.67 -28.28
C ASN A 279 -15.07 -12.00 -27.62
N ASN A 280 -13.92 -12.56 -27.98
CA ASN A 280 -13.47 -13.89 -27.55
C ASN A 280 -12.05 -13.91 -26.96
N VAL A 281 -11.73 -12.93 -26.12
CA VAL A 281 -10.46 -12.90 -25.37
C VAL A 281 -10.66 -13.47 -23.97
N VAL A 282 -9.69 -14.27 -23.51
CA VAL A 282 -9.61 -14.82 -22.15
C VAL A 282 -8.19 -14.69 -21.61
N THR A 283 -8.04 -14.48 -20.30
CA THR A 283 -6.75 -14.56 -19.62
C THR A 283 -6.35 -16.02 -19.40
N SER A 284 -5.06 -16.33 -19.43
CA SER A 284 -4.54 -17.66 -19.06
C SER A 284 -4.47 -17.86 -17.55
N ARG A 285 -4.32 -16.78 -16.78
CA ARG A 285 -4.17 -16.85 -15.30
C ARG A 285 -5.02 -15.78 -14.60
N PRO A 286 -5.61 -16.07 -13.43
CA PRO A 286 -6.49 -15.15 -12.70
C PRO A 286 -5.76 -14.27 -11.68
N TYR A 287 -4.43 -14.24 -11.67
CA TYR A 287 -3.63 -13.45 -10.72
C TYR A 287 -2.71 -12.49 -11.48
N THR A 288 -2.71 -11.22 -11.07
CA THR A 288 -2.10 -10.08 -11.80
C THR A 288 -0.65 -10.34 -12.21
N ILE A 289 0.22 -10.75 -11.29
CA ILE A 289 1.65 -10.88 -11.59
C ILE A 289 1.89 -12.07 -12.52
N GLU A 290 1.24 -13.18 -12.23
CA GLU A 290 1.33 -14.42 -12.97
C GLU A 290 0.86 -14.27 -14.43
N ILE A 291 -0.22 -13.49 -14.67
CA ILE A 291 -0.64 -13.18 -16.03
C ILE A 291 0.31 -12.18 -16.70
N LEU A 292 0.74 -11.12 -16.01
CA LEU A 292 1.62 -10.11 -16.62
C LEU A 292 2.99 -10.68 -17.00
N GLN A 293 3.49 -11.68 -16.27
CA GLN A 293 4.67 -12.45 -16.67
C GLN A 293 4.51 -13.10 -18.05
N GLN A 294 3.30 -13.54 -18.41
CA GLN A 294 3.02 -14.12 -19.73
C GLN A 294 2.65 -13.02 -20.75
N ALA A 295 1.72 -12.13 -20.40
CA ALA A 295 1.16 -11.13 -21.32
C ALA A 295 2.20 -10.08 -21.77
N LEU A 296 3.21 -9.79 -20.96
CA LEU A 296 4.24 -8.78 -21.27
C LEU A 296 5.58 -9.40 -21.70
N THR A 297 5.65 -10.71 -21.91
CA THR A 297 6.89 -11.40 -22.34
C THR A 297 6.59 -12.49 -23.36
N PHE A 298 7.59 -13.28 -23.74
CA PHE A 298 7.41 -14.47 -24.59
C PHE A 298 6.87 -15.69 -23.82
N ALA A 299 6.68 -15.59 -22.51
CA ALA A 299 6.15 -16.68 -21.71
C ALA A 299 4.68 -16.99 -22.03
N ASN A 300 4.33 -18.25 -21.84
CA ASN A 300 2.96 -18.75 -21.96
C ASN A 300 2.75 -19.91 -20.99
N GLU A 301 1.53 -20.45 -20.97
CA GLU A 301 1.14 -21.59 -20.11
C GLU A 301 2.07 -22.81 -20.24
N LYS A 302 2.64 -23.06 -21.43
CA LYS A 302 3.53 -24.21 -21.69
C LYS A 302 5.00 -23.89 -21.42
N ASN A 303 5.39 -22.63 -21.54
CA ASN A 303 6.76 -22.16 -21.39
C ASN A 303 6.78 -20.95 -20.42
N PRO A 304 6.46 -21.16 -19.14
CA PRO A 304 6.28 -20.07 -18.20
C PRO A 304 7.60 -19.34 -17.91
N ASP A 305 8.74 -20.02 -17.96
CA ASP A 305 10.04 -19.44 -17.57
C ASP A 305 10.67 -18.52 -18.63
N LEU A 306 10.01 -18.30 -19.77
CA LEU A 306 10.53 -17.39 -20.80
C LEU A 306 10.57 -15.93 -20.34
N TYR A 307 9.81 -15.54 -19.30
CA TYR A 307 9.91 -14.19 -18.73
C TYR A 307 11.27 -13.88 -18.10
N LEU A 308 12.05 -14.93 -17.76
CA LEU A 308 13.40 -14.82 -17.19
C LEU A 308 14.50 -14.92 -18.25
N THR A 309 14.21 -15.58 -19.38
CA THR A 309 15.23 -15.99 -20.37
C THR A 309 15.06 -15.32 -21.73
N GLN A 310 13.97 -14.58 -21.95
CA GLN A 310 13.69 -13.83 -23.17
C GLN A 310 13.34 -12.36 -22.85
N PRO A 311 13.63 -11.42 -23.76
CA PRO A 311 13.28 -10.01 -23.59
C PRO A 311 11.78 -9.79 -23.35
N SER A 312 11.43 -8.79 -22.55
CA SER A 312 10.04 -8.36 -22.36
C SER A 312 9.55 -7.48 -23.52
N LEU A 313 8.26 -7.17 -23.53
CA LEU A 313 7.67 -6.15 -24.41
C LEU A 313 8.40 -4.81 -24.26
N MET A 314 8.73 -4.39 -23.04
CA MET A 314 9.44 -3.14 -22.78
C MET A 314 10.84 -3.15 -23.41
N ASN A 315 11.58 -4.27 -23.30
CA ASN A 315 12.88 -4.42 -23.95
C ASN A 315 12.75 -4.35 -25.48
N MET A 316 11.75 -5.04 -26.04
CA MET A 316 11.48 -5.03 -27.49
C MET A 316 11.19 -3.61 -27.99
N MET A 317 10.32 -2.86 -27.30
CA MET A 317 9.95 -1.51 -27.70
C MET A 317 11.13 -0.54 -27.59
N LYS A 318 11.96 -0.67 -26.54
CA LYS A 318 13.23 0.06 -26.44
C LYS A 318 14.19 -0.25 -27.59
N GLN A 319 14.33 -1.53 -27.95
CA GLN A 319 15.15 -1.96 -29.08
C GLN A 319 14.64 -1.38 -30.42
N ALA A 320 13.33 -1.18 -30.55
CA ALA A 320 12.70 -0.50 -31.69
C ALA A 320 12.88 1.04 -31.70
N GLY A 321 13.58 1.62 -30.71
CA GLY A 321 13.84 3.06 -30.62
C GLY A 321 12.71 3.87 -29.99
N TYR A 322 11.79 3.23 -29.26
CA TYR A 322 10.75 3.93 -28.52
C TYR A 322 11.27 4.42 -27.17
N LYS A 323 10.89 5.65 -26.81
CA LYS A 323 10.89 6.09 -25.42
C LYS A 323 9.69 5.47 -24.71
N THR A 324 9.93 4.83 -23.59
CA THR A 324 8.93 4.01 -22.88
C THR A 324 8.55 4.65 -21.55
N PHE A 325 7.25 4.67 -21.25
CA PHE A 325 6.70 5.28 -20.03
C PHE A 325 5.79 4.28 -19.31
N TRP A 326 5.84 4.28 -17.97
CA TRP A 326 4.93 3.49 -17.14
C TRP A 326 4.19 4.39 -16.14
N ILE A 327 2.89 4.55 -16.32
CA ILE A 327 2.00 5.30 -15.44
C ILE A 327 1.14 4.30 -14.68
N THR A 328 1.12 4.35 -13.35
CA THR A 328 0.42 3.34 -12.55
C THR A 328 -0.26 3.91 -11.32
N ASN A 329 -1.49 3.48 -11.09
CA ASN A 329 -2.23 3.73 -9.85
C ASN A 329 -2.30 2.48 -8.95
N GLN A 330 -1.64 1.39 -9.36
CA GLN A 330 -1.42 0.22 -8.53
C GLN A 330 -0.32 0.48 -7.48
N GLN A 331 -0.44 -0.15 -6.31
CA GLN A 331 0.59 -0.13 -5.27
C GLN A 331 1.80 -0.96 -5.72
N THR A 332 2.67 -0.34 -6.52
CA THR A 332 3.67 -1.08 -7.31
C THR A 332 4.95 -1.39 -6.53
N MET A 333 5.19 -0.77 -5.37
CA MET A 333 6.45 -0.89 -4.61
C MET A 333 6.24 -1.63 -3.28
N THR A 334 5.84 -2.89 -3.38
CA THR A 334 5.68 -3.80 -2.24
C THR A 334 6.37 -5.14 -2.51
N ALA A 335 6.60 -5.92 -1.46
CA ALA A 335 7.18 -7.26 -1.58
C ALA A 335 6.28 -8.20 -2.41
N ARG A 336 4.96 -7.98 -2.39
CA ARG A 336 4.03 -8.76 -3.21
C ARG A 336 4.14 -8.40 -4.69
N ASN A 337 4.39 -7.13 -5.00
CA ASN A 337 4.36 -6.59 -6.37
C ASN A 337 5.76 -6.38 -6.96
N THR A 338 6.80 -7.05 -6.46
CA THR A 338 8.18 -6.85 -6.91
C THR A 338 8.36 -7.09 -8.41
N MET A 339 7.72 -8.10 -9.01
CA MET A 339 7.78 -8.30 -10.47
C MET A 339 7.09 -7.17 -11.25
N LEU A 340 6.04 -6.58 -10.69
CA LEU A 340 5.41 -5.41 -11.29
C LEU A 340 6.35 -4.19 -11.24
N THR A 341 7.08 -4.03 -10.13
CA THR A 341 8.17 -3.03 -10.03
C THR A 341 9.28 -3.28 -11.07
N VAL A 342 9.63 -4.56 -11.32
CA VAL A 342 10.63 -4.92 -12.34
C VAL A 342 10.15 -4.46 -13.71
N PHE A 343 8.92 -4.80 -14.11
CA PHE A 343 8.38 -4.37 -15.39
C PHE A 343 8.27 -2.84 -15.51
N SER A 344 7.80 -2.15 -14.48
CA SER A 344 7.72 -0.69 -14.52
C SER A 344 9.10 -0.04 -14.66
N ARG A 345 10.13 -0.55 -13.97
CA ARG A 345 11.51 -0.03 -14.05
C ARG A 345 12.29 -0.44 -15.30
N GLN A 346 11.76 -1.33 -16.14
CA GLN A 346 12.31 -1.55 -17.48
C GLN A 346 12.02 -0.38 -18.43
N THR A 347 11.07 0.51 -18.09
CA THR A 347 10.76 1.70 -18.89
C THR A 347 11.73 2.87 -18.64
N ASP A 348 11.68 3.93 -19.45
CA ASP A 348 12.56 5.10 -19.33
C ASP A 348 12.09 6.10 -18.28
N LYS A 349 10.78 6.23 -18.06
CA LYS A 349 10.21 7.12 -17.04
C LYS A 349 8.96 6.51 -16.41
N GLN A 350 8.84 6.62 -15.09
CA GLN A 350 7.72 6.07 -14.32
C GLN A 350 6.95 7.15 -13.55
N TYR A 351 5.65 6.93 -13.38
CA TYR A 351 4.76 7.75 -12.55
C TYR A 351 3.99 6.82 -11.60
N TYR A 352 4.32 6.87 -10.31
CA TYR A 352 3.69 6.05 -9.26
C TYR A 352 2.67 6.89 -8.48
N MET A 353 1.39 6.71 -8.81
CA MET A 353 0.31 7.57 -8.30
C MET A 353 -0.24 7.13 -6.94
N ASN A 354 -0.07 5.86 -6.58
CA ASN A 354 -0.57 5.28 -5.33
C ASN A 354 0.57 4.75 -4.46
N GLN A 355 0.82 5.39 -3.32
CA GLN A 355 1.91 5.05 -2.37
C GLN A 355 1.36 4.58 -1.01
N GLN A 356 0.05 4.31 -0.93
CA GLN A 356 -0.62 3.78 0.25
C GLN A 356 0.00 2.47 0.72
N ARG A 357 -0.23 2.09 1.99
CA ARG A 357 0.23 0.80 2.54
C ARG A 357 -0.52 -0.41 1.99
N THR A 358 -1.79 -0.23 1.63
CA THR A 358 -2.62 -1.33 1.13
C THR A 358 -3.27 -0.96 -0.19
N GLN A 359 -3.31 -1.92 -1.11
CA GLN A 359 -3.95 -1.80 -2.42
C GLN A 359 -5.42 -1.40 -2.34
N SER A 360 -6.10 -1.73 -1.24
CA SER A 360 -7.51 -1.46 -1.06
C SER A 360 -7.80 -0.03 -0.60
N ALA A 361 -6.82 0.82 -0.32
CA ALA A 361 -7.07 2.21 0.02
C ALA A 361 -7.79 2.96 -1.13
N ARG A 362 -8.53 4.03 -0.80
CA ARG A 362 -9.22 4.87 -1.78
C ARG A 362 -8.20 5.74 -2.53
N GLU A 363 -7.83 5.30 -3.72
CA GLU A 363 -7.10 6.04 -4.74
C GLU A 363 -7.77 5.75 -6.08
N TYR A 364 -8.24 6.75 -6.80
CA TYR A 364 -9.04 6.56 -8.01
C TYR A 364 -8.18 6.58 -9.27
N ASP A 365 -8.53 5.77 -10.27
CA ASP A 365 -7.70 5.63 -11.47
C ASP A 365 -7.66 6.88 -12.36
N THR A 366 -8.55 7.84 -12.15
CA THR A 366 -8.44 9.20 -12.73
C THR A 366 -7.10 9.88 -12.38
N ASN A 367 -6.40 9.43 -11.33
CA ASN A 367 -5.05 9.88 -11.00
C ASN A 367 -4.05 9.71 -12.16
N VAL A 368 -4.27 8.77 -13.09
CA VAL A 368 -3.37 8.53 -14.22
C VAL A 368 -3.54 9.52 -15.38
N LEU A 369 -4.68 10.24 -15.46
CA LEU A 369 -5.01 11.07 -16.62
C LEU A 369 -4.10 12.30 -16.74
N LYS A 370 -3.77 12.94 -15.61
CA LYS A 370 -2.84 14.08 -15.60
C LYS A 370 -1.43 13.71 -16.09
N PRO A 371 -0.74 12.69 -15.54
CA PRO A 371 0.56 12.27 -16.06
C PRO A 371 0.47 11.69 -17.47
N PHE A 372 -0.67 11.10 -17.87
CA PHE A 372 -0.88 10.65 -19.24
C PHE A 372 -0.82 11.82 -20.24
N GLN A 373 -1.52 12.91 -19.95
CA GLN A 373 -1.46 14.13 -20.76
C GLN A 373 -0.05 14.76 -20.79
N GLU A 374 0.68 14.73 -19.67
CA GLU A 374 2.07 15.17 -19.61
C GLU A 374 2.97 14.35 -20.56
N VAL A 375 2.83 13.02 -20.56
CA VAL A 375 3.62 12.12 -21.41
C VAL A 375 3.23 12.24 -22.89
N LEU A 376 1.97 12.50 -23.20
CA LEU A 376 1.56 12.81 -24.58
C LEU A 376 2.32 14.02 -25.14
N ASN A 377 2.64 15.01 -24.29
CA ASN A 377 3.39 16.21 -24.66
C ASN A 377 4.93 16.02 -24.66
N ASP A 378 5.45 14.85 -24.27
CA ASP A 378 6.88 14.56 -24.34
C ASP A 378 7.39 14.63 -25.80
N PRO A 379 8.54 15.28 -26.06
CA PRO A 379 9.01 15.55 -27.43
C PRO A 379 9.58 14.33 -28.16
N ALA A 380 9.67 13.16 -27.51
CA ALA A 380 10.17 11.95 -28.18
C ALA A 380 9.28 11.55 -29.39
N PRO A 381 9.87 11.24 -30.56
CA PRO A 381 9.12 10.97 -31.77
C PRO A 381 8.37 9.63 -31.73
N LYS A 382 8.96 8.60 -31.10
CA LYS A 382 8.35 7.28 -30.91
C LYS A 382 8.15 7.03 -29.42
N LYS A 383 6.89 6.84 -29.00
CA LYS A 383 6.51 6.70 -27.57
C LYS A 383 5.67 5.45 -27.33
N LEU A 384 6.02 4.69 -26.30
CA LEU A 384 5.15 3.67 -25.72
C LEU A 384 4.71 4.16 -24.35
N ILE A 385 3.40 4.27 -24.13
CA ILE A 385 2.82 4.67 -22.86
C ILE A 385 2.05 3.48 -22.30
N ILE A 386 2.53 2.91 -21.20
CA ILE A 386 1.82 1.87 -20.46
C ILE A 386 1.06 2.54 -19.31
N VAL A 387 -0.26 2.33 -19.24
CA VAL A 387 -1.12 2.84 -18.17
C VAL A 387 -1.69 1.65 -17.40
N HIS A 388 -1.34 1.51 -16.12
CA HIS A 388 -1.75 0.37 -15.29
C HIS A 388 -2.73 0.80 -14.19
N LEU A 389 -3.96 0.28 -14.29
CA LEU A 389 -5.12 0.68 -13.50
C LEU A 389 -5.32 -0.23 -12.28
N LEU A 390 -6.02 0.26 -11.25
CA LEU A 390 -6.65 -0.56 -10.21
C LEU A 390 -7.91 -1.26 -10.71
N GLY A 391 -8.55 -0.69 -11.74
CA GLY A 391 -9.75 -1.20 -12.39
C GLY A 391 -10.83 -1.53 -11.38
N THR A 392 -11.28 -2.78 -11.41
CA THR A 392 -12.36 -3.29 -10.56
C THR A 392 -11.84 -4.21 -9.46
N HIS A 393 -10.63 -3.98 -8.95
CA HIS A 393 -10.03 -4.79 -7.88
C HIS A 393 -10.77 -4.67 -6.54
N ILE A 394 -10.78 -5.76 -5.76
CA ILE A 394 -11.38 -5.81 -4.41
C ILE A 394 -10.67 -4.89 -3.40
N LYS A 395 -11.37 -4.26 -2.45
CA LYS A 395 -12.83 -4.16 -2.29
C LYS A 395 -13.41 -3.13 -3.28
N TYR A 396 -14.44 -3.50 -4.04
CA TYR A 396 -14.96 -2.74 -5.18
C TYR A 396 -15.44 -1.32 -4.82
N LYS A 397 -16.07 -1.15 -3.65
CA LYS A 397 -16.54 0.15 -3.12
C LYS A 397 -15.50 1.26 -3.03
N TYR A 398 -14.22 0.88 -3.06
CA TYR A 398 -13.10 1.82 -2.99
C TYR A 398 -12.56 2.23 -4.37
N ARG A 399 -13.13 1.70 -5.46
CA ARG A 399 -12.72 1.98 -6.84
C ARG A 399 -13.43 3.19 -7.45
N TYR A 400 -14.49 3.67 -6.81
CA TYR A 400 -15.27 4.82 -7.26
C TYR A 400 -15.63 5.74 -6.08
N PRO A 401 -15.86 7.05 -6.32
CA PRO A 401 -16.31 8.01 -5.33
C PRO A 401 -17.63 7.60 -4.65
N GLU A 402 -17.78 7.92 -3.36
CA GLU A 402 -18.96 7.53 -2.57
C GLU A 402 -20.29 8.05 -3.12
N ASN A 403 -20.26 9.14 -3.88
CA ASN A 403 -21.42 9.73 -4.53
C ASN A 403 -21.69 9.19 -5.95
N GLN A 404 -20.99 8.14 -6.39
CA GLN A 404 -21.10 7.55 -7.73
C GLN A 404 -21.59 6.09 -7.72
N GLY A 405 -22.26 5.67 -6.65
CA GLY A 405 -22.93 4.36 -6.56
C GLY A 405 -24.24 4.28 -7.33
N LYS A 406 -24.21 4.29 -8.68
CA LYS A 406 -25.41 4.25 -9.56
C LYS A 406 -26.32 3.05 -9.25
N PHE A 407 -25.75 1.90 -8.89
CA PHE A 407 -26.45 0.65 -8.68
C PHE A 407 -26.71 0.33 -7.20
N ASP A 408 -26.46 1.26 -6.29
CA ASP A 408 -26.66 1.04 -4.86
C ASP A 408 -28.12 0.69 -4.54
N GLY A 409 -28.32 -0.46 -3.88
CA GLY A 409 -29.65 -1.00 -3.57
C GLY A 409 -30.46 -1.51 -4.78
N ASN A 410 -29.94 -1.45 -6.00
CA ASN A 410 -30.65 -1.93 -7.18
C ASN A 410 -30.69 -3.47 -7.20
N THR A 411 -31.85 -4.03 -7.54
CA THR A 411 -32.10 -5.49 -7.61
C THR A 411 -32.38 -6.01 -9.03
N ASP A 412 -32.46 -5.11 -10.01
CA ASP A 412 -32.71 -5.47 -11.40
C ASP A 412 -31.50 -6.20 -11.99
N HIS A 413 -31.76 -7.30 -12.70
CA HIS A 413 -30.74 -8.13 -13.34
C HIS A 413 -29.69 -8.73 -12.38
N VAL A 414 -30.03 -8.83 -11.09
CA VAL A 414 -29.23 -9.52 -10.06
C VAL A 414 -29.65 -11.00 -10.00
N PRO A 415 -28.71 -11.95 -9.81
CA PRO A 415 -29.07 -13.35 -9.61
C PRO A 415 -29.92 -13.55 -8.34
N PRO A 416 -30.84 -14.52 -8.33
CA PRO A 416 -31.65 -14.79 -7.14
C PRO A 416 -30.81 -15.37 -6.00
N GLY A 417 -31.26 -15.14 -4.76
CA GLY A 417 -30.70 -15.81 -3.58
C GLY A 417 -29.50 -15.13 -2.91
N LEU A 418 -29.09 -13.94 -3.36
CA LEU A 418 -28.06 -13.16 -2.68
C LEU A 418 -28.56 -12.64 -1.33
N ASN A 419 -27.72 -12.73 -0.31
CA ASN A 419 -27.93 -12.01 0.95
C ASN A 419 -27.60 -10.51 0.79
N ALA A 420 -27.86 -9.71 1.83
CA ALA A 420 -27.66 -8.26 1.76
C ALA A 420 -26.21 -7.83 1.47
N GLU A 421 -25.22 -8.51 2.05
CA GLU A 421 -23.79 -8.22 1.83
C GLU A 421 -23.35 -8.63 0.42
N GLU A 422 -23.84 -9.76 -0.08
CA GLU A 422 -23.58 -10.24 -1.44
C GLU A 422 -24.20 -9.31 -2.49
N LEU A 423 -25.42 -8.82 -2.25
CA LEU A 423 -26.08 -7.83 -3.10
C LEU A 423 -25.31 -6.51 -3.15
N GLU A 424 -24.87 -6.01 -1.99
CA GLU A 424 -24.04 -4.79 -1.92
C GLU A 424 -22.75 -4.98 -2.70
N SER A 425 -22.03 -6.09 -2.48
CA SER A 425 -20.78 -6.39 -3.20
C SER A 425 -21.00 -6.55 -4.72
N TYR A 426 -22.11 -7.17 -5.14
CA TYR A 426 -22.48 -7.32 -6.54
C TYR A 426 -22.70 -5.98 -7.24
N ASN A 427 -23.41 -5.07 -6.57
CA ASN A 427 -23.67 -3.71 -7.05
C ASN A 427 -22.40 -2.85 -7.01
N ASP A 428 -21.58 -2.97 -5.96
CA ASP A 428 -20.29 -2.29 -5.86
C ASP A 428 -19.38 -2.66 -7.05
N TYR A 429 -19.43 -3.90 -7.53
CA TYR A 429 -18.69 -4.32 -8.72
C TYR A 429 -19.19 -3.63 -10.00
N ASP A 430 -20.51 -3.47 -10.17
CA ASP A 430 -21.08 -2.74 -11.31
C ASP A 430 -20.74 -1.26 -11.29
N ASN A 431 -20.78 -0.64 -10.11
CA ASN A 431 -20.35 0.75 -9.93
C ASN A 431 -18.85 0.93 -10.25
N ALA A 432 -18.01 -0.03 -9.86
CA ALA A 432 -16.60 -0.02 -10.23
C ALA A 432 -16.40 -0.18 -11.76
N ASN A 433 -17.22 -0.98 -12.44
CA ASN A 433 -17.19 -1.07 -13.91
C ASN A 433 -17.55 0.27 -14.56
N LEU A 434 -18.57 0.96 -14.04
CA LEU A 434 -18.98 2.27 -14.52
C LEU A 434 -17.88 3.33 -14.35
N TYR A 435 -17.15 3.31 -13.24
CA TYR A 435 -16.01 4.21 -13.06
C TYR A 435 -14.84 3.85 -13.97
N ASN A 436 -14.58 2.55 -14.16
CA ASN A 436 -13.54 2.08 -15.08
C ASN A 436 -13.86 2.44 -16.54
N ASP A 437 -15.12 2.38 -16.95
CA ASP A 437 -15.59 2.86 -18.26
C ASP A 437 -15.19 4.31 -18.51
N HIS A 438 -15.54 5.20 -17.56
CA HIS A 438 -15.16 6.61 -17.62
C HIS A 438 -13.63 6.81 -17.76
N VAL A 439 -12.84 6.09 -16.96
CA VAL A 439 -11.37 6.22 -16.98
C VAL A 439 -10.76 5.74 -18.30
N VAL A 440 -11.32 4.69 -18.91
CA VAL A 440 -10.79 4.13 -20.17
C VAL A 440 -11.26 4.96 -21.39
N ALA A 441 -12.43 5.58 -21.31
CA ALA A 441 -12.97 6.44 -22.37
C ALA A 441 -12.37 7.85 -22.41
N ALA A 442 -11.89 8.37 -21.26
CA ALA A 442 -11.23 9.67 -21.13
C ALA A 442 -9.80 9.69 -21.69
#